data_AF-A0A1J3DIC9-F1
#
_entry.id   AF-A0A1J3DIC9-F1
#
_cell.length_a   1.000
_cell.length_b   1.000
_cell.length_c   1.000
_cell.angle_alpha   90.00
_cell.angle_beta   90.00
_cell.angle_gamma   90.00
#
_symmetry.space_group_name_H-M   'P 1'
#
loop_
_entity.id
_entity.type
_entity.pdbx_description
1 polymer ?
#
loop_
_entity_poly.entity_id
_entity_poly.type
_entity_poly.pdbx_seq_one_letter_code
_entity_poly.pdbx_strand_id
1 'polypeptide(L)'
;LEELASKCSLVLKQCVAFEKSEYPGYENKRGDGSKCDQPFYLGDCSTFKFRFSRVAKEFYAEKVKWRETKKQESKCPQARLDLSYYHEEHRRSQFQDALQGPVSFTHQRDHFWFQDYSIQRDKLV
;
A
#
# COMPACT_ATOMS: atom_id res chain seq x y z
N LEU A 1 15.92 -7.77 -9.80
CA LEU A 1 15.49 -6.69 -8.87
C LEU A 1 14.42 -5.80 -9.49
N GLU A 2 14.55 -5.40 -10.75
CA GLU A 2 13.59 -4.52 -11.42
C GLU A 2 12.16 -5.08 -11.48
N GLU A 3 12.01 -6.38 -11.74
CA GLU A 3 10.69 -7.04 -11.74
C GLU A 3 9.98 -6.95 -10.37
N LEU A 4 10.71 -7.20 -9.28
CA LEU A 4 10.19 -7.06 -7.91
C LEU A 4 9.84 -5.61 -7.60
N ALA A 5 10.70 -4.67 -8.00
CA ALA A 5 10.46 -3.25 -7.83
C ALA A 5 9.17 -2.81 -8.57
N SER A 6 8.96 -3.29 -9.79
CA SER A 6 7.76 -3.02 -10.60
C SER A 6 6.48 -3.48 -9.90
N LYS A 7 6.48 -4.69 -9.32
CA LYS A 7 5.36 -5.22 -8.51
C LYS A 7 5.04 -4.34 -7.30
N CYS A 8 6.02 -3.58 -6.81
CA CYS A 8 5.87 -2.62 -5.71
C CYS A 8 5.72 -1.15 -6.19
N SER A 9 5.39 -0.93 -7.46
CA SER A 9 5.21 0.41 -8.05
C SER A 9 6.46 1.29 -8.01
N LEU A 10 7.64 0.68 -7.96
CA LEU A 10 8.94 1.33 -7.99
C LEU A 10 9.57 1.22 -9.39
N VAL A 11 10.33 2.25 -9.76
CA VAL A 11 11.12 2.27 -11.00
C VAL A 11 12.60 2.45 -10.65
N LEU A 12 13.47 1.73 -11.36
CA LEU A 12 14.91 1.89 -11.22
C LEU A 12 15.29 3.30 -11.70
N LYS A 13 15.95 4.06 -10.82
CA LYS A 13 16.46 5.40 -11.13
C LYS A 13 17.93 5.33 -11.56
N GLN A 14 18.72 4.50 -10.89
CA GLN A 14 20.16 4.45 -11.09
C GLN A 14 20.72 3.09 -10.67
N CYS A 15 21.73 2.63 -11.41
CA CYS A 15 22.63 1.55 -11.02
C CYS A 15 24.05 2.11 -11.02
N VAL A 16 24.74 2.08 -9.89
CA VAL A 16 26.14 2.53 -9.76
C VAL A 16 26.98 1.47 -9.08
N ALA A 17 28.30 1.49 -9.32
CA ALA A 17 29.22 0.69 -8.52
C ALA A 17 29.05 1.02 -7.02
N PHE A 18 29.16 0.01 -6.17
CA PHE A 18 29.12 0.22 -4.74
C PHE A 18 30.40 0.89 -4.25
N GLU A 19 30.26 1.99 -3.51
CA GLU A 19 31.38 2.66 -2.86
C GLU A 19 31.09 2.74 -1.36
N LYS A 20 31.96 2.14 -0.53
CA LYS A 20 31.78 2.11 0.93
C LYS A 20 31.74 3.52 1.55
N SER A 21 32.42 4.49 0.92
CA SER A 21 32.46 5.89 1.35
C SER A 21 31.07 6.57 1.34
N GLU A 22 30.15 6.13 0.47
CA GLU A 22 28.77 6.65 0.43
C GLU A 22 27.91 6.19 1.63
N TYR A 23 28.39 5.22 2.42
CA TYR A 23 27.63 4.59 3.51
C TYR A 23 28.41 4.63 4.84
N PRO A 24 28.48 5.80 5.50
CA PRO A 24 29.18 5.92 6.77
C PRO A 24 28.56 4.99 7.82
N GLY A 25 29.42 4.26 8.53
CA GLY A 25 29.01 3.27 9.55
C GLY A 25 28.62 1.90 9.00
N TYR A 26 28.62 1.70 7.68
CA TYR A 26 28.45 0.36 7.11
C TYR A 26 29.73 -0.46 7.23
N GLU A 27 29.63 -1.60 7.91
CA GLU A 27 30.66 -2.64 7.97
C GLU A 27 30.05 -3.98 7.57
N ASN A 28 30.66 -4.66 6.59
CA ASN A 28 30.10 -5.88 6.02
C ASN A 28 30.46 -7.11 6.87
N LYS A 29 29.72 -7.33 7.96
CA LYS A 29 29.92 -8.46 8.88
C LYS A 29 29.29 -9.76 8.37
N ARG A 30 29.72 -10.90 8.92
CA ARG A 30 29.11 -12.20 8.67
C ARG A 30 27.87 -12.38 9.56
N GLY A 31 26.87 -13.10 9.04
CA GLY A 31 25.59 -13.27 9.75
C GLY A 31 25.65 -14.15 10.99
N ASP A 32 26.52 -15.17 11.00
CA ASP A 32 26.59 -16.19 12.07
C ASP A 32 27.99 -16.86 12.15
N GLY A 33 28.24 -17.60 13.23
CA GLY A 33 29.45 -18.37 13.49
C GLY A 33 30.52 -17.66 14.32
N SER A 34 31.62 -18.35 14.62
CA SER A 34 32.72 -17.82 15.45
C SER A 34 33.45 -16.61 14.86
N LYS A 35 33.20 -16.30 13.58
CA LYS A 35 33.74 -15.15 12.86
C LYS A 35 32.68 -14.12 12.50
N CYS A 36 31.51 -14.13 13.14
CA CYS A 36 30.38 -13.25 12.82
C CYS A 36 30.79 -11.76 12.71
N ASP A 37 31.62 -11.26 13.64
CA ASP A 37 32.09 -9.88 13.63
C ASP A 37 33.16 -9.56 12.58
N GLN A 38 33.74 -10.57 11.92
CA GLN A 38 34.77 -10.36 10.90
C GLN A 38 34.13 -9.99 9.56
N PRO A 39 34.77 -9.11 8.78
CA PRO A 39 34.29 -8.79 7.45
C PRO A 39 34.37 -9.99 6.49
N PHE A 40 33.58 -9.94 5.42
CA PHE A 40 33.71 -10.85 4.29
C PHE A 40 34.27 -10.12 3.05
N TYR A 41 34.70 -10.87 2.04
CA TYR A 41 35.18 -10.27 0.80
C TYR A 41 34.00 -9.74 -0.02
N LEU A 42 33.99 -8.45 -0.33
CA LEU A 42 33.06 -7.86 -1.28
C LEU A 42 33.58 -8.14 -2.70
N GLY A 43 32.88 -8.98 -3.44
CA GLY A 43 33.11 -9.11 -4.89
C GLY A 43 32.52 -7.92 -5.65
N ASP A 44 32.35 -8.07 -6.96
CA ASP A 44 31.69 -7.06 -7.79
C ASP A 44 30.29 -6.77 -7.27
N CYS A 45 30.05 -5.54 -6.84
CA CYS A 45 28.81 -5.11 -6.23
C CYS A 45 28.37 -3.73 -6.71
N SER A 46 27.05 -3.54 -6.75
CA SER A 46 26.39 -2.34 -7.25
C SER A 46 25.30 -1.86 -6.29
N THR A 47 25.10 -0.55 -6.25
CA THR A 47 23.96 0.09 -5.60
C THR A 47 22.84 0.34 -6.61
N PHE A 48 21.65 -0.18 -6.31
CA PHE A 48 20.42 0.07 -7.08
C PHE A 48 19.56 1.10 -6.36
N LYS A 49 19.32 2.26 -6.98
CA LYS A 49 18.51 3.34 -6.41
C LYS A 49 17.14 3.34 -7.10
N PHE A 50 16.07 3.16 -6.33
CA PHE A 50 14.68 3.13 -6.83
C PHE A 50 13.92 4.40 -6.44
N ARG A 51 12.83 4.69 -7.16
CA ARG A 51 11.86 5.72 -6.80
C ARG A 51 10.45 5.24 -7.10
N PHE A 52 9.44 5.82 -6.46
CA PHE A 52 8.05 5.59 -6.86
C PHE A 52 7.79 6.01 -8.30
N SER A 53 7.03 5.20 -9.03
CA SER A 53 6.53 5.54 -10.35
C SER A 53 5.65 6.79 -10.28
N ARG A 54 5.58 7.56 -11.38
CA ARG A 54 4.76 8.77 -11.42
C ARG A 54 3.28 8.43 -11.20
N VAL A 55 2.82 7.36 -11.83
CA VAL A 55 1.45 6.84 -11.70
C VAL A 55 1.13 6.48 -10.25
N ALA A 56 2.03 5.77 -9.56
CA ALA A 56 1.84 5.43 -8.15
C ALA A 56 1.76 6.67 -7.27
N LYS A 57 2.64 7.66 -7.51
CA LYS A 57 2.61 8.94 -6.78
C LYS A 57 1.28 9.68 -6.97
N GLU A 58 0.78 9.76 -8.21
CA GLU A 58 -0.49 10.39 -8.53
C GLU A 58 -1.65 9.68 -7.81
N PHE A 59 -1.69 8.36 -7.84
CA PHE A 59 -2.70 7.56 -7.13
C PHE A 59 -2.67 7.76 -5.61
N TYR A 60 -1.48 7.74 -4.98
CA TYR A 60 -1.36 8.00 -3.55
C TYR A 60 -1.78 9.43 -3.19
N ALA A 61 -1.42 10.42 -3.99
CA ALA A 61 -1.84 11.80 -3.80
C ALA A 61 -3.37 11.94 -3.89
N GLU A 62 -3.99 11.24 -4.84
CA GLU A 62 -5.45 11.18 -4.96
C GLU A 62 -6.10 10.54 -3.71
N LYS A 63 -5.59 9.39 -3.25
CA LYS A 63 -6.09 8.74 -2.02
C LYS A 63 -5.99 9.63 -0.79
N VAL A 64 -4.95 10.46 -0.69
CA VAL A 64 -4.81 11.43 0.41
C VAL A 64 -5.90 12.49 0.33
N LYS A 65 -6.12 13.08 -0.85
CA LYS A 65 -7.21 14.06 -1.07
C LYS A 65 -8.57 13.49 -0.69
N TRP A 66 -8.89 12.26 -1.11
CA TRP A 66 -10.15 11.61 -0.76
C TRP A 66 -10.36 11.49 0.75
N ARG A 67 -9.30 11.20 1.53
CA ARG A 67 -9.38 11.12 3.00
C ARG A 67 -9.61 12.49 3.64
N GLU A 68 -9.00 13.53 3.10
CA GLU A 68 -9.14 14.91 3.59
C GLU A 68 -10.56 15.44 3.36
N THR A 69 -11.09 15.26 2.15
CA THR A 69 -12.48 15.65 1.82
C THR A 69 -13.48 14.92 2.72
N LYS A 70 -13.32 13.60 2.91
CA LYS A 70 -14.20 12.83 3.82
C LYS A 70 -14.12 13.29 5.28
N LYS A 71 -12.94 13.73 5.73
CA LYS A 71 -12.73 14.27 7.08
C LYS A 71 -13.29 15.68 7.25
N GLN A 72 -13.38 16.47 6.17
CA GLN A 72 -14.07 17.76 6.20
C GLN A 72 -15.58 17.60 6.11
N GLU A 73 -16.09 16.67 5.29
CA GLU A 73 -17.51 16.32 5.22
C GLU A 73 -18.05 15.89 6.59
N SER A 74 -17.28 15.11 7.34
CA SER A 74 -17.67 14.66 8.70
C SER A 74 -17.51 15.70 9.80
N LYS A 75 -16.98 16.89 9.49
CA LYS A 75 -16.84 18.02 10.42
C LYS A 75 -17.92 19.10 10.25
N CYS A 76 -18.79 18.99 9.25
CA CYS A 76 -20.00 19.80 9.22
C CYS A 76 -20.87 19.42 10.43
N PRO A 77 -21.31 20.36 11.29
CA PRO A 77 -22.26 20.02 12.34
C PRO A 77 -23.50 19.48 11.63
N GLN A 78 -23.82 18.21 11.88
CA GLN A 78 -25.02 17.62 11.31
C GLN A 78 -26.20 18.49 11.72
N ALA A 79 -26.81 19.18 10.75
CA ALA A 79 -28.18 19.62 10.91
C ALA A 79 -28.96 18.35 11.26
N ARG A 80 -29.47 18.29 12.49
CA ARG A 80 -30.32 17.22 13.01
C ARG A 80 -31.48 17.05 12.02
N LEU A 81 -31.35 16.10 11.12
CA LEU A 81 -32.49 15.57 10.37
C LEU A 81 -33.19 14.62 11.32
N ASP A 82 -34.35 15.05 11.80
CA ASP A 82 -35.19 14.30 12.74
C ASP A 82 -35.68 13.00 12.08
N LEU A 83 -35.11 11.89 12.55
CA LEU A 83 -35.37 10.52 12.09
C LEU A 83 -36.59 9.90 12.80
N SER A 84 -37.53 10.72 13.28
CA SER A 84 -38.76 10.27 13.94
C SER A 84 -39.81 9.76 12.93
N TYR A 85 -39.76 10.25 11.68
CA TYR A 85 -40.77 9.95 10.65
C TYR A 85 -40.72 8.51 10.11
N TYR A 86 -39.58 7.83 10.16
CA TYR A 86 -39.41 6.49 9.58
C TYR A 86 -39.48 5.34 10.60
N HIS A 87 -39.73 5.63 11.88
CA HIS A 87 -39.65 4.63 12.94
C HIS A 87 -40.99 3.98 13.32
N GLU A 88 -42.11 4.45 12.78
CA GLU A 88 -43.44 3.99 13.19
C GLU A 88 -44.04 2.91 12.26
N GLU A 89 -43.72 2.93 10.97
CA GLU A 89 -44.27 1.96 9.99
C GLU A 89 -43.61 0.57 10.08
N HIS A 90 -42.36 0.47 10.56
CA HIS A 90 -41.61 -0.79 10.53
C HIS A 90 -41.90 -1.77 11.68
N ARG A 91 -42.78 -1.40 12.63
CA ARG A 91 -43.19 -2.30 13.73
C ARG A 91 -44.35 -3.23 13.37
N ARG A 92 -44.89 -3.15 12.15
CA ARG A 92 -46.10 -3.91 11.76
C ARG A 92 -45.87 -5.09 10.80
N SER A 93 -44.62 -5.44 10.48
CA SER A 93 -44.33 -6.52 9.51
C SER A 93 -43.37 -7.62 10.00
N GLN A 94 -42.95 -7.63 11.27
CA GLN A 94 -42.22 -8.79 11.82
C GLN A 94 -43.17 -9.86 12.31
N PHE A 95 -43.70 -10.65 11.38
CA PHE A 95 -43.94 -12.06 11.66
C PHE A 95 -43.15 -12.88 10.65
N GLN A 96 -42.20 -13.63 11.23
CA GLN A 96 -41.54 -14.83 10.74
C GLN A 96 -40.24 -14.68 9.93
N ASP A 97 -39.24 -15.37 10.51
CA ASP A 97 -38.16 -16.12 9.88
C ASP A 97 -36.73 -15.55 9.88
N ALA A 98 -36.02 -16.04 10.91
CA ALA A 98 -34.79 -16.82 10.81
C ALA A 98 -33.53 -16.17 11.41
N LEU A 99 -33.16 -16.77 12.54
CA LEU A 99 -31.90 -16.66 13.24
C LEU A 99 -30.73 -17.22 12.42
N GLN A 100 -29.52 -16.72 12.76
CA GLN A 100 -28.17 -17.30 12.61
C GLN A 100 -27.33 -16.96 11.37
N GLY A 101 -26.25 -16.20 11.63
CA GLY A 101 -24.99 -16.25 10.89
C GLY A 101 -23.90 -15.43 11.59
N PRO A 102 -22.67 -15.97 11.84
CA PRO A 102 -21.60 -15.24 12.50
C PRO A 102 -20.85 -14.30 11.54
N VAL A 103 -20.52 -13.10 12.01
CA VAL A 103 -19.75 -12.10 11.26
C VAL A 103 -18.25 -12.42 11.39
N SER A 104 -17.60 -12.81 10.30
CA SER A 104 -16.15 -12.94 10.21
C SER A 104 -15.52 -11.60 9.80
N PHE A 105 -14.53 -11.14 10.56
CA PHE A 105 -13.75 -9.94 10.24
C PHE A 105 -12.58 -10.33 9.32
N THR A 106 -12.72 -10.12 8.02
CA THR A 106 -11.56 -10.16 7.11
C THR A 106 -10.89 -8.79 7.12
N HIS A 107 -9.62 -8.73 7.53
CA HIS A 107 -8.75 -7.60 7.19
C HIS A 107 -8.42 -7.70 5.69
N GLN A 108 -9.37 -7.26 4.87
CA GLN A 108 -9.23 -7.18 3.43
C GLN A 108 -8.33 -5.97 3.13
N ARG A 109 -7.01 -6.21 3.09
CA ARG A 109 -6.09 -5.26 2.45
C ARG A 109 -6.51 -5.19 0.99
N ASP A 110 -6.95 -4.01 0.54
CA ASP A 110 -7.26 -3.70 -0.84
C ASP A 110 -6.03 -3.94 -1.74
N HIS A 111 -5.86 -5.19 -2.16
CA HIS A 111 -4.80 -5.65 -3.05
C HIS A 111 -5.28 -5.68 -4.52
N PHE A 112 -6.41 -5.03 -4.83
CA PHE A 112 -7.18 -5.35 -6.03
C PHE A 112 -6.96 -4.41 -7.24
N TRP A 113 -6.18 -3.33 -7.17
CA TRP A 113 -6.15 -2.37 -8.29
C TRP A 113 -4.80 -2.11 -8.96
N PHE A 114 -3.74 -2.87 -8.63
CA PHE A 114 -2.42 -2.63 -9.25
C PHE A 114 -2.10 -3.53 -10.46
N GLN A 115 -2.80 -4.66 -10.63
CA GLN A 115 -2.49 -5.63 -11.70
C GLN A 115 -3.20 -5.37 -13.03
N ASP A 116 -4.36 -4.71 -13.03
CA ASP A 116 -5.13 -4.50 -14.27
C ASP A 116 -4.55 -3.41 -15.20
N TYR A 117 -3.65 -2.55 -14.70
CA TYR A 117 -3.07 -1.46 -15.51
C TYR A 117 -1.81 -1.84 -16.29
N SER A 118 -1.31 -3.08 -16.16
CA SER A 118 -0.13 -3.53 -16.93
C SER A 118 -0.48 -4.13 -18.31
N ILE A 119 -1.76 -4.37 -18.61
CA ILE A 119 -2.21 -5.02 -19.86
C ILE A 119 -2.71 -3.96 -20.86
N GLN A 120 -1.98 -2.88 -21.12
CA GLN A 120 -2.35 -1.91 -22.18
C GLN A 120 -1.14 -1.33 -22.95
N ARG A 121 0.06 -1.90 -22.80
CA ARG A 121 1.22 -1.48 -23.60
C ARG A 121 1.94 -2.67 -24.21
N ASP A 122 1.32 -3.26 -25.23
CA ASP A 122 2.00 -4.07 -26.25
C ASP A 122 1.16 -4.06 -27.54
N LYS A 123 0.93 -2.87 -28.11
CA LYS A 123 0.53 -2.67 -29.52
C LYS A 123 0.96 -1.27 -29.98
N LEU A 124 2.26 -1.09 -30.20
CA LEU A 124 2.81 -0.03 -31.05
C LEU A 124 4.32 -0.25 -31.18
N VAL A 125 4.71 -1.13 -32.11
CA VAL A 125 5.66 -0.91 -33.22
C VAL A 125 5.37 -2.02 -34.24
#